data_AF-A0AAW2QPN7-F1
#
_entry.id   AF-A0AAW2QPN7-F1
#
_cell.length_a   1.000
_cell.length_b   1.000
_cell.length_c   1.000
_cell.angle_alpha   90.00
_cell.angle_beta   90.00
_cell.angle_gamma   90.00
#
_symmetry.space_group_name_H-M   'P 1'
#
loop_
_entity.id
_entity.type
_entity.pdbx_description
1 polymer ?
#
loop_
_entity_poly.entity_id
_entity_poly.type
_entity_poly.pdbx_seq_one_letter_code
_entity_poly.pdbx_strand_id
1 'polypeptide(L)'
;MDLSSVGNKKRKDLFSNGNDEDCCLPNTVNGDRHQDAEFHAFEPPWLSEFTGVMRNVYGPVTAAKTIYEDEEGYLILVTLPFADPEKVKVHWWNHLTHGVVKISSVSTACMPFIQRSDRTFKLSDPAPEHCPPGEFRREIPLPTRIPDDAKLEAYFDKSGTVLEIKVPKHRAGPEEHEVPVCLRPPNEFVLS
;
A
#
# COMPACT_ATOMS: atom_id res chain seq x y z
N MET A 1 -46.58 -44.76 -9.14
CA MET A 1 -45.19 -44.24 -9.27
C MET A 1 -45.10 -43.36 -10.52
N ASP A 2 -45.86 -42.27 -10.54
CA ASP A 2 -45.39 -40.86 -10.43
C ASP A 2 -43.89 -40.61 -10.71
N LEU A 3 -43.43 -39.63 -11.51
CA LEU A 3 -44.01 -38.36 -11.98
C LEU A 3 -43.36 -37.90 -13.29
N SER A 4 -44.14 -37.48 -14.29
CA SER A 4 -43.77 -36.32 -15.12
C SER A 4 -45.01 -35.72 -15.80
N SER A 5 -45.28 -34.45 -15.52
CA SER A 5 -46.24 -33.64 -16.27
C SER A 5 -45.66 -32.25 -16.43
N VAL A 6 -45.18 -31.98 -17.63
CA VAL A 6 -44.96 -30.63 -18.18
C VAL A 6 -46.32 -30.06 -18.57
N GLY A 7 -46.62 -28.82 -18.19
CA GLY A 7 -47.84 -28.14 -18.61
C GLY A 7 -47.87 -26.66 -18.26
N ASN A 8 -47.59 -25.82 -19.26
CA ASN A 8 -47.60 -24.36 -19.22
C ASN A 8 -49.03 -23.75 -19.17
N LYS A 9 -49.09 -22.48 -18.69
CA LYS A 9 -49.76 -21.29 -19.31
C LYS A 9 -50.98 -20.66 -18.58
N LYS A 10 -50.78 -19.45 -18.02
CA LYS A 10 -51.62 -18.22 -18.18
C LYS A 10 -51.02 -17.05 -17.35
N ARG A 11 -50.38 -16.04 -17.96
CA ARG A 11 -50.93 -14.71 -18.37
C ARG A 11 -51.87 -14.05 -17.35
N LYS A 12 -51.42 -12.94 -16.75
CA LYS A 12 -52.23 -11.72 -16.56
C LYS A 12 -51.34 -10.50 -16.33
N ASP A 13 -51.37 -9.58 -17.29
CA ASP A 13 -50.98 -8.17 -17.14
C ASP A 13 -51.96 -7.44 -16.21
N LEU A 14 -51.53 -6.29 -15.67
CA LEU A 14 -52.18 -4.96 -15.71
C LEU A 14 -51.71 -4.11 -14.49
N PHE A 15 -50.90 -3.07 -14.79
CA PHE A 15 -50.83 -1.68 -14.27
C PHE A 15 -51.22 -1.35 -12.81
N SER A 16 -50.66 -0.35 -12.09
CA SER A 16 -50.47 1.05 -12.50
C SER A 16 -49.80 1.89 -11.37
N ASN A 17 -49.09 2.95 -11.78
CA ASN A 17 -48.90 4.28 -11.16
C ASN A 17 -48.15 4.36 -9.81
N GLY A 18 -47.27 5.33 -9.52
CA GLY A 18 -47.05 6.68 -10.03
C GLY A 18 -46.74 7.60 -8.83
N ASN A 19 -46.11 8.76 -9.09
CA ASN A 19 -45.76 9.87 -8.16
C ASN A 19 -44.37 9.76 -7.48
N ASP A 20 -43.35 10.57 -7.81
CA ASP A 20 -43.18 12.03 -7.53
C ASP A 20 -43.13 12.23 -5.99
N GLU A 21 -42.14 12.82 -5.33
CA GLU A 21 -41.20 13.90 -5.63
C GLU A 21 -40.27 14.07 -4.38
N ASP A 22 -39.12 14.73 -4.57
CA ASP A 22 -38.30 15.48 -3.59
C ASP A 22 -37.97 14.92 -2.19
N CYS A 23 -36.68 15.00 -1.81
CA CYS A 23 -36.28 15.89 -0.70
C CYS A 23 -34.76 15.84 -0.42
N CYS A 24 -34.11 16.95 -0.79
CA CYS A 24 -33.18 17.71 0.04
C CYS A 24 -31.83 17.08 0.42
N LEU A 25 -30.79 17.57 -0.27
CA LEU A 25 -29.57 18.00 0.41
C LEU A 25 -29.92 19.10 1.43
N PRO A 26 -29.22 19.14 2.58
CA PRO A 26 -28.64 20.40 2.98
C PRO A 26 -27.15 20.28 3.26
N ASN A 27 -26.44 21.23 2.68
CA ASN A 27 -25.07 21.61 2.99
C ASN A 27 -24.97 22.25 4.38
N THR A 28 -23.73 22.39 4.86
CA THR A 28 -23.20 23.21 5.99
C THR A 28 -23.14 22.48 7.34
N VAL A 29 -22.09 22.53 8.17
CA VAL A 29 -21.02 23.52 8.41
C VAL A 29 -19.74 22.79 8.89
N ASN A 30 -18.58 23.35 8.53
CA ASN A 30 -17.24 23.06 9.07
C ASN A 30 -17.18 22.55 10.51
N GLY A 31 -16.43 21.46 10.70
CA GLY A 31 -15.92 21.04 11.99
C GLY A 31 -14.71 20.14 11.76
N ASP A 32 -13.54 20.74 11.81
CA ASP A 32 -12.22 20.11 11.95
C ASP A 32 -12.28 18.87 12.86
N ARG A 33 -12.34 17.71 12.23
CA ARG A 33 -12.12 16.41 12.87
C ARG A 33 -11.42 15.54 11.84
N HIS A 34 -10.12 15.42 12.02
CA HIS A 34 -9.38 14.18 11.77
C HIS A 34 -10.27 12.99 12.17
N GLN A 35 -11.02 12.45 11.20
CA GLN A 35 -11.65 11.15 11.34
C GLN A 35 -10.62 10.18 10.78
N ASP A 36 -9.83 9.67 11.71
CA ASP A 36 -9.18 8.37 11.61
C ASP A 36 -10.22 7.42 11.00
N ALA A 37 -9.99 7.05 9.75
CA ALA A 37 -10.90 6.18 9.04
C ALA A 37 -10.83 4.83 9.75
N GLU A 38 -11.82 4.55 10.60
CA GLU A 38 -12.12 3.20 11.05
C GLU A 38 -12.29 2.35 9.79
N PHE A 39 -11.21 1.64 9.43
CA PHE A 39 -11.21 0.62 8.41
C PHE A 39 -12.11 -0.50 8.92
N HIS A 40 -13.42 -0.38 8.73
CA HIS A 40 -14.32 -1.52 8.77
C HIS A 40 -14.02 -2.35 7.51
N ALA A 41 -12.91 -3.09 7.56
CA ALA A 41 -12.53 -4.00 6.51
C ALA A 41 -13.56 -5.12 6.49
N PHE A 42 -14.36 -5.17 5.43
CA PHE A 42 -15.08 -6.39 5.08
C PHE A 42 -14.05 -7.51 4.95
N GLU A 43 -14.21 -8.57 5.76
CA GLU A 43 -13.30 -9.72 5.75
C GLU A 43 -13.27 -10.34 4.35
N PRO A 44 -12.09 -10.47 3.70
CA PRO A 44 -12.01 -11.10 2.39
C PRO A 44 -12.51 -12.56 2.49
N PRO A 45 -13.29 -13.07 1.51
CA PRO A 45 -13.86 -14.42 1.58
C PRO A 45 -12.82 -15.52 1.86
N TRP A 46 -11.61 -15.37 1.29
CA TRP A 46 -10.49 -16.30 1.48
C TRP A 46 -9.96 -16.33 2.92
N LEU A 47 -10.17 -15.29 3.73
CA LEU A 47 -9.64 -15.25 5.11
C LEU A 47 -10.31 -16.32 5.98
N SER A 48 -11.56 -16.66 5.70
CA SER A 48 -12.31 -17.73 6.37
C SER A 48 -11.76 -19.14 6.09
N GLU A 49 -10.96 -19.31 5.04
CA GLU A 49 -10.31 -20.57 4.68
C GLU A 49 -9.03 -20.80 5.50
N PHE A 50 -8.48 -19.73 6.10
CA PHE A 50 -7.27 -19.81 6.92
C PHE A 50 -7.59 -20.05 8.40
N THR A 51 -6.76 -20.89 9.03
CA THR A 51 -6.81 -21.18 10.47
C THR A 51 -5.48 -20.87 11.14
N GLY A 52 -5.48 -20.79 12.48
CA GLY A 52 -4.27 -20.52 13.25
C GLY A 52 -3.71 -19.12 13.01
N VAL A 53 -2.38 -19.00 12.97
CA VAL A 53 -1.68 -17.70 12.87
C VAL A 53 -2.01 -16.92 11.60
N MET A 54 -2.36 -17.60 10.50
CA MET A 54 -2.67 -16.96 9.22
C MET A 54 -3.96 -16.14 9.26
N ARG A 55 -4.89 -16.44 10.16
CA ARG A 55 -6.14 -15.67 10.34
C ARG A 55 -5.88 -14.24 10.83
N ASN A 56 -4.73 -14.02 11.48
CA ASN A 56 -4.38 -12.72 12.06
C ASN A 56 -3.46 -11.90 11.15
N VAL A 57 -3.14 -12.38 9.95
CA VAL A 57 -2.23 -11.70 9.03
C VAL A 57 -3.04 -10.88 8.04
N TYR A 58 -2.74 -9.58 7.98
CA TYR A 58 -3.38 -8.64 7.08
C TYR A 58 -2.30 -7.90 6.29
N GLY A 59 -2.47 -7.77 4.98
CA GLY A 59 -1.61 -6.93 4.17
C GLY A 59 -1.67 -7.26 2.67
N PRO A 60 -1.13 -6.38 1.83
CA PRO A 60 -1.01 -6.66 0.40
C PRO A 60 -0.06 -7.84 0.18
N VAL A 61 -0.49 -8.78 -0.65
CA VAL A 61 0.32 -9.94 -1.11
C VAL A 61 1.57 -9.48 -1.85
N THR A 62 1.47 -8.37 -2.59
CA THR A 62 2.59 -7.80 -3.36
C THR A 62 3.48 -6.93 -2.47
N ALA A 63 4.79 -7.16 -2.52
CA ALA A 63 5.78 -6.43 -1.73
C ALA A 63 5.43 -6.44 -0.23
N ALA A 64 4.99 -7.58 0.29
CA ALA A 64 4.74 -7.79 1.71
C ALA A 64 6.00 -7.41 2.50
N LYS A 65 5.81 -6.74 3.64
CA LYS A 65 6.93 -6.13 4.37
C LYS A 65 6.87 -6.42 5.86
N THR A 66 8.05 -6.44 6.47
CA THR A 66 8.26 -6.35 7.91
C THR A 66 9.27 -5.24 8.18
N ILE A 67 9.08 -4.48 9.25
CA ILE A 67 10.00 -3.43 9.68
C ILE A 67 10.55 -3.82 11.05
N TYR A 68 11.87 -3.83 11.16
CA TYR A 68 12.61 -3.92 12.41
C TYR A 68 13.23 -2.56 12.71
N GLU A 69 13.46 -2.28 13.98
CA GLU A 69 14.06 -1.03 14.44
C GLU A 69 15.13 -1.35 15.49
N ASP A 70 16.26 -0.66 15.39
CA ASP A 70 17.33 -0.63 16.38
C ASP A 70 17.72 0.83 16.69
N GLU A 71 18.82 1.05 17.41
CA GLU A 71 19.28 2.40 17.76
C GLU A 71 19.78 3.21 16.55
N GLU A 72 20.26 2.56 15.50
CA GLU A 72 20.83 3.23 14.31
C GLU A 72 19.75 3.56 13.27
N GLY A 73 18.66 2.78 13.22
CA GLY A 73 17.68 2.95 12.16
C GLY A 73 16.60 1.88 12.09
N TYR A 74 16.07 1.75 10.87
CA TYR A 74 15.10 0.74 10.49
C TYR A 74 15.71 -0.24 9.50
N LEU A 75 15.38 -1.52 9.65
CA LEU A 75 15.58 -2.55 8.63
C LEU A 75 14.21 -2.96 8.09
N ILE A 76 13.95 -2.64 6.82
CA ILE A 76 12.73 -3.04 6.12
C ILE A 76 13.06 -4.27 5.29
N LEU A 77 12.39 -5.38 5.58
CA LEU A 77 12.43 -6.59 4.75
C LEU A 77 11.20 -6.61 3.85
N VAL A 78 11.40 -6.72 2.54
CA VAL A 78 10.31 -6.74 1.56
C VAL A 78 10.41 -7.96 0.67
N THR A 79 9.40 -8.81 0.69
CA THR A 79 9.34 -10.04 -0.11
C THR A 79 8.86 -9.73 -1.53
N LEU A 80 9.68 -10.05 -2.52
CA LEU A 80 9.52 -9.78 -3.95
C LEU A 80 9.74 -11.03 -4.83
N PRO A 81 9.00 -12.14 -4.60
CA PRO A 81 9.28 -13.44 -5.24
C PRO A 81 9.02 -13.46 -6.76
N PHE A 82 8.21 -12.54 -7.25
CA PHE A 82 7.85 -12.42 -8.67
C PHE A 82 8.07 -11.01 -9.21
N ALA A 83 9.02 -10.25 -8.66
CA ALA A 83 9.39 -8.95 -9.21
C ALA A 83 10.57 -9.10 -10.18
N ASP A 84 10.63 -8.25 -11.19
CA ASP A 84 11.82 -8.07 -12.02
C ASP A 84 12.89 -7.32 -11.19
N PRO A 85 14.00 -7.97 -10.77
CA PRO A 85 14.98 -7.35 -9.87
C PRO A 85 15.69 -6.15 -10.51
N GLU A 86 15.87 -6.15 -11.83
CA GLU A 86 16.56 -5.07 -12.56
C GLU A 86 15.73 -3.78 -12.60
N LYS A 87 14.41 -3.90 -12.42
CA LYS A 87 13.48 -2.77 -12.43
C LYS A 87 13.10 -2.28 -11.05
N VAL A 88 13.63 -2.88 -10.00
CA VAL A 88 13.38 -2.45 -8.62
C VAL A 88 14.04 -1.11 -8.38
N LYS A 89 13.26 -0.15 -7.89
CA LYS A 89 13.74 1.16 -7.48
C LYS A 89 13.25 1.47 -6.08
N VAL A 90 14.16 2.00 -5.26
CA VAL A 90 13.87 2.51 -3.93
C VAL A 90 14.06 4.02 -3.95
N HIS A 91 13.03 4.74 -3.52
CA HIS A 91 13.07 6.18 -3.33
C HIS A 91 12.66 6.49 -1.89
N TRP A 92 13.06 7.64 -1.38
CA TRP A 92 12.59 8.11 -0.10
C TRP A 92 12.37 9.61 -0.11
N TRP A 93 11.52 10.08 0.79
CA TRP A 93 11.31 11.49 1.08
C TRP A 93 10.81 11.65 2.51
N ASN A 94 10.83 12.89 3.00
CA ASN A 94 10.26 13.25 4.30
C ASN A 94 8.97 14.05 4.13
N HIS A 95 8.00 13.76 4.98
CA HIS A 95 7.00 14.71 5.43
C HIS A 95 7.51 15.47 6.66
N LEU A 96 6.69 16.38 7.20
CA LEU A 96 7.04 17.20 8.37
C LEU A 96 7.38 16.36 9.61
N THR A 97 6.76 15.18 9.76
CA THR A 97 6.88 14.35 10.98
C THR A 97 7.48 12.97 10.75
N HIS A 98 7.54 12.50 9.51
CA HIS A 98 7.96 11.14 9.21
C HIS A 98 8.59 11.00 7.83
N GLY A 99 9.42 9.98 7.67
CA GLY A 99 9.96 9.55 6.39
C GLY A 99 9.02 8.57 5.68
N VAL A 100 9.15 8.49 4.37
CA VAL A 100 8.47 7.50 3.53
C VAL A 100 9.49 6.83 2.63
N VAL A 101 9.48 5.51 2.61
CA VAL A 101 10.22 4.70 1.63
C VAL A 101 9.25 4.19 0.57
N LYS A 102 9.55 4.45 -0.70
CA LYS A 102 8.77 3.97 -1.84
C LYS A 102 9.55 2.95 -2.63
N ILE A 103 8.90 1.83 -2.86
CA ILE A 103 9.39 0.74 -3.70
C ILE A 103 8.54 0.72 -4.97
N SER A 104 9.19 0.65 -6.13
CA SER A 104 8.52 0.42 -7.41
C SER A 104 9.24 -0.66 -8.19
N SER A 105 8.50 -1.53 -8.88
CA SER A 105 9.05 -2.55 -9.79
C SER A 105 7.97 -3.05 -10.75
N VAL A 106 8.28 -4.10 -11.50
CA VAL A 106 7.36 -4.81 -12.39
C VAL A 106 7.11 -6.20 -11.84
N SER A 107 5.84 -6.52 -11.59
CA SER A 107 5.36 -7.87 -11.33
C SER A 107 5.46 -8.72 -12.59
N THR A 108 6.05 -9.89 -12.44
CA THR A 108 6.16 -10.97 -13.43
C THR A 108 5.28 -12.16 -13.05
N ALA A 109 4.49 -12.04 -11.97
CA ALA A 109 3.50 -13.03 -11.58
C ALA A 109 2.33 -13.06 -12.58
N CYS A 110 1.59 -14.16 -12.57
CA CYS A 110 0.35 -14.32 -13.34
C CYS A 110 0.48 -14.04 -14.85
N MET A 111 1.69 -14.17 -15.41
CA MET A 111 1.90 -14.09 -16.85
C MET A 111 1.03 -15.16 -17.54
N PRO A 112 0.28 -14.81 -18.60
CA PRO A 112 -0.63 -15.77 -19.26
C PRO A 112 0.06 -17.05 -19.74
N PHE A 113 1.35 -16.92 -20.08
CA PHE A 113 2.21 -18.02 -20.47
C PHE A 113 3.58 -17.89 -19.81
N ILE A 114 4.15 -19.02 -19.37
CA ILE A 114 5.53 -19.10 -18.88
C ILE A 114 6.27 -20.22 -19.60
N GLN A 115 7.58 -20.04 -19.83
CA GLN A 115 8.44 -21.07 -20.41
C GLN A 115 9.40 -21.62 -19.35
N ARG A 116 9.44 -22.95 -19.19
CA ARG A 116 10.35 -23.66 -18.27
C ARG A 116 10.80 -24.96 -18.92
N SER A 117 12.11 -25.17 -19.00
CA SER A 117 12.72 -26.39 -19.54
C SER A 117 12.11 -26.80 -20.90
N ASP A 118 12.12 -25.85 -21.85
CA ASP A 118 11.60 -26.00 -23.23
C ASP A 118 10.08 -26.24 -23.37
N ARG A 119 9.34 -26.16 -22.26
CA ARG A 119 7.87 -26.28 -22.25
C ARG A 119 7.23 -24.93 -21.99
N THR A 120 6.11 -24.68 -22.67
CA THR A 120 5.24 -23.53 -22.41
C THR A 120 4.04 -23.96 -21.58
N PHE A 121 3.77 -23.25 -20.49
CA PHE A 121 2.63 -23.47 -19.60
C PHE A 121 1.69 -22.28 -19.72
N LYS A 122 0.39 -22.55 -19.83
CA LYS A 122 -0.67 -21.52 -19.82
C LYS A 122 -1.26 -21.41 -18.41
N LEU A 123 -1.48 -20.20 -17.92
CA LEU A 123 -2.19 -19.96 -16.67
C LEU A 123 -3.62 -20.53 -16.77
N SER A 124 -3.94 -21.50 -15.92
CA SER A 124 -5.25 -22.18 -15.88
C SER A 124 -6.12 -21.76 -14.71
N ASP A 125 -5.53 -21.15 -13.68
CA ASP A 125 -6.24 -20.67 -12.51
C ASP A 125 -7.07 -19.42 -12.86
N PRO A 126 -8.41 -19.43 -12.67
CA PRO A 126 -9.25 -18.29 -12.94
C PRO A 126 -9.15 -17.17 -11.88
N ALA A 127 -8.60 -17.45 -10.70
CA ALA A 127 -8.52 -16.51 -9.57
C ALA A 127 -7.18 -16.61 -8.82
N PRO A 128 -6.04 -16.33 -9.49
CA PRO A 128 -4.72 -16.43 -8.86
C PRO A 128 -4.56 -15.41 -7.73
N GLU A 129 -3.90 -15.82 -6.65
CA GLU A 129 -3.69 -15.00 -5.45
C GLU A 129 -2.61 -13.93 -5.60
N HIS A 130 -1.71 -14.12 -6.58
CA HIS A 130 -0.62 -13.18 -6.83
C HIS A 130 -1.06 -11.97 -7.65
N CYS A 131 -0.25 -10.90 -7.57
CA CYS A 131 -0.47 -9.71 -8.37
C CYS A 131 -0.47 -10.04 -9.87
N PRO A 132 -1.37 -9.44 -10.67
CA PRO A 132 -1.23 -9.45 -12.12
C PRO A 132 0.14 -8.96 -12.59
N PRO A 133 0.56 -9.28 -13.83
CA PRO A 133 1.78 -8.73 -14.40
C PRO A 133 1.63 -7.23 -14.65
N GLY A 134 2.72 -6.47 -14.45
CA GLY A 134 2.74 -5.03 -14.67
C GLY A 134 3.43 -4.23 -13.57
N GLU A 135 3.48 -2.91 -13.73
CA GLU A 135 4.11 -2.02 -12.75
C GLU A 135 3.34 -1.99 -11.43
N PHE A 136 4.07 -1.99 -10.32
CA PHE A 136 3.51 -1.76 -9.00
C PHE A 136 4.37 -0.75 -8.23
N ARG A 137 3.72 -0.10 -7.25
CA ARG A 137 4.36 0.78 -6.29
C ARG A 137 3.83 0.50 -4.88
N ARG A 138 4.70 0.64 -3.89
CA ARG A 138 4.37 0.53 -2.48
C ARG A 138 5.07 1.62 -1.69
N GLU A 139 4.31 2.38 -0.92
CA GLU A 139 4.82 3.38 0.01
C GLU A 139 4.79 2.83 1.43
N ILE A 140 5.84 3.12 2.18
CA ILE A 140 6.11 2.59 3.51
C ILE A 140 6.42 3.79 4.41
N PRO A 141 5.43 4.27 5.18
CA PRO A 141 5.70 5.30 6.17
C PRO A 141 6.58 4.72 7.28
N LEU A 142 7.54 5.52 7.75
CA LEU A 142 8.36 5.23 8.92
C LEU A 142 7.87 6.03 10.12
N PRO A 143 8.13 5.59 11.36
CA PRO A 143 7.71 6.34 12.55
C PRO A 143 8.38 7.71 12.70
N THR A 144 9.58 7.90 12.16
CA THR A 144 10.38 9.14 12.30
C THR A 144 10.85 9.65 10.94
N ARG A 145 11.29 10.91 10.89
CA ARG A 145 11.97 11.47 9.70
C ARG A 145 13.29 10.73 9.46
N ILE A 146 13.65 10.61 8.19
CA ILE A 146 14.96 10.15 7.74
C ILE A 146 15.90 11.36 7.77
N PRO A 147 17.14 11.29 8.29
CA PRO A 147 18.08 12.41 8.23
C PRO A 147 18.28 12.93 6.80
N ASP A 148 18.38 14.25 6.62
CA ASP A 148 18.38 14.85 5.27
C ASP A 148 19.62 14.46 4.43
N ASP A 149 20.73 14.10 5.09
CA ASP A 149 21.97 13.59 4.48
C ASP A 149 22.09 12.04 4.52
N ALA A 150 21.01 11.35 4.91
CA ALA A 150 21.02 9.90 5.05
C ALA A 150 21.31 9.18 3.73
N LYS A 151 22.12 8.13 3.83
CA LYS A 151 22.36 7.18 2.75
C LYS A 151 21.62 5.89 3.07
N LEU A 152 20.54 5.63 2.36
CA LEU A 152 19.85 4.35 2.44
C LEU A 152 20.66 3.29 1.68
N GLU A 153 20.71 2.10 2.26
CA GLU A 153 21.25 0.91 1.62
C GLU A 153 20.10 0.00 1.24
N ALA A 154 20.10 -0.54 0.01
CA ALA A 154 19.08 -1.47 -0.44
C ALA A 154 19.72 -2.61 -1.23
N TYR A 155 19.54 -3.84 -0.76
CA TYR A 155 20.15 -5.03 -1.35
C TYR A 155 19.18 -6.19 -1.39
N PHE A 156 19.28 -7.00 -2.43
CA PHE A 156 18.64 -8.30 -2.43
C PHE A 156 19.43 -9.28 -1.56
N ASP A 157 18.70 -10.15 -0.87
CA ASP A 157 19.26 -11.29 -0.18
C ASP A 157 19.89 -12.28 -1.18
N LYS A 158 20.57 -13.31 -0.67
CA LYS A 158 21.25 -14.30 -1.53
C LYS A 158 20.31 -15.03 -2.48
N SER A 159 19.03 -15.18 -2.13
CA SER A 159 18.04 -15.82 -2.99
C SER A 159 17.47 -14.89 -4.07
N GLY A 160 17.66 -13.58 -3.94
CA GLY A 160 17.08 -12.59 -4.85
C GLY A 160 15.58 -12.37 -4.64
N THR A 161 15.01 -12.84 -3.53
CA THR A 161 13.55 -12.79 -3.28
C THR A 161 13.17 -11.84 -2.16
N VAL A 162 14.13 -11.42 -1.33
CA VAL A 162 13.91 -10.44 -0.27
C VAL A 162 14.77 -9.22 -0.54
N LEU A 163 14.14 -8.06 -0.62
CA LEU A 163 14.80 -6.77 -0.63
C LEU A 163 14.96 -6.28 0.80
N GLU A 164 16.20 -6.13 1.23
CA GLU A 164 16.58 -5.54 2.51
C GLU A 164 16.88 -4.05 2.30
N ILE A 165 16.19 -3.18 3.04
CA ILE A 165 16.42 -1.73 3.00
C ILE A 165 16.80 -1.26 4.40
N LYS A 166 18.02 -0.77 4.56
CA LYS A 166 18.47 -0.12 5.80
C LYS A 166 18.27 1.38 5.69
N VAL A 167 17.59 1.93 6.68
CA VAL A 167 17.23 3.35 6.71
C VAL A 167 17.74 3.96 8.02
N PRO A 168 18.73 4.87 7.95
CA PRO A 168 19.18 5.60 9.13
C PRO A 168 18.05 6.40 9.77
N LYS A 169 18.04 6.51 11.11
CA LYS A 169 17.12 7.37 11.86
C LYS A 169 17.89 8.40 12.69
N HIS A 170 17.23 9.51 13.04
CA HIS A 170 17.80 10.43 14.03
C HIS A 170 17.96 9.70 15.37
N ARG A 171 19.11 9.89 16.03
CA ARG A 171 19.35 9.31 17.36
C ARG A 171 18.26 9.76 18.33
N ALA A 172 17.86 8.85 19.22
CA ALA A 172 16.96 9.20 20.30
C ALA A 172 17.63 10.21 21.24
N GLY A 173 17.15 11.45 21.25
CA GLY A 173 17.67 12.52 22.12
C GLY A 173 17.39 13.92 21.54
N PRO A 174 17.52 14.99 22.35
CA PRO A 174 17.41 16.35 21.84
C PRO A 174 18.54 16.66 20.86
N GLU A 175 18.20 17.12 19.66
CA GLU A 175 19.17 17.67 18.72
C GLU A 175 19.40 19.14 19.10
N GLU A 176 20.50 19.41 19.79
CA GLU A 176 20.88 20.78 20.19
C GLU A 176 21.77 21.40 19.11
N HIS A 177 21.34 22.53 18.56
CA HIS A 177 22.13 23.31 17.61
C HIS A 177 22.36 24.71 18.17
N GLU A 178 23.63 25.09 18.35
CA GLU A 178 23.99 26.46 18.67
C GLU A 178 23.88 27.33 17.41
N VAL A 179 23.14 28.43 17.52
CA VAL A 179 23.01 29.42 16.44
C VAL A 179 23.82 30.67 16.80
N PRO A 180 24.79 31.09 15.98
CA PRO A 180 25.50 32.33 16.22
C PRO A 180 24.53 33.52 16.13
N VAL A 181 24.49 34.34 17.17
CA VAL A 181 23.66 35.56 17.23
C VAL A 181 24.48 36.76 16.80
N CYS A 182 24.11 37.39 15.68
CA CYS A 182 24.70 38.64 15.21
C CYS A 182 23.75 39.81 15.48
N LEU A 183 24.31 40.97 15.87
CA LEU A 183 23.55 42.23 15.89
C LEU A 183 23.22 42.62 14.45
N ARG A 184 21.96 43.01 14.21
CA ARG A 184 21.55 43.59 12.93
C ARG A 184 22.41 44.84 12.65
N PRO A 185 22.94 45.01 11.41
CA PRO A 185 23.69 46.21 11.06
C PRO A 185 22.85 47.49 11.31
N PRO A 186 23.42 48.57 11.85
CA PRO A 186 22.67 49.77 12.20
C PRO A 186 21.98 50.54 11.05
N ASN A 187 22.16 50.18 9.77
CA ASN A 187 21.77 51.02 8.63
C ASN A 187 21.04 50.28 7.49
N GLU A 188 19.79 49.86 7.71
CA GLU A 188 18.86 49.50 6.62
C GLU A 188 17.58 50.36 6.59
N PHE A 189 17.54 51.49 7.30
CA PHE A 189 16.41 52.45 7.26
C PHE A 189 16.74 53.81 6.63
N VAL A 190 17.81 53.89 5.83
CA VAL A 190 18.05 55.08 5.01
C VAL A 190 18.32 54.62 3.60
N LEU A 191 17.29 54.66 2.76
CA LEU A 191 17.25 55.48 1.55
C LEU A 191 15.81 55.47 1.01
N SER A 192 15.21 56.67 1.05
CA SER A 192 14.08 57.10 0.22
C SER A 192 14.54 57.32 -1.22
#